data_AF-A0A0E0R797-F1
#
_entry.id   AF-A0A0E0R797-F1
#
_cell.length_a   1.000
_cell.length_b   1.000
_cell.length_c   1.000
_cell.angle_alpha   90.00
_cell.angle_beta   90.00
_cell.angle_gamma   90.00
#
_symmetry.space_group_name_H-M   'P 1'
#
loop_
_entity.id
_entity.type
_entity.pdbx_description
1 polymer ?
#
loop_
_entity_poly.entity_id
_entity_poly.type
_entity_poly.pdbx_seq_one_letter_code
_entity_poly.pdbx_strand_id
1 'polypeptide(L)'
;MEVFQDVAVKIVLVGEVTTPPRALAATHPPHNTTHHPTHAPPLRLLPAGTANGRFTELEYLVVGLVSTVPAFVIPLFLVGKANIWIIIFSYVGNYFWTHYFFTVLGASYTFPSWRMNNVPHTTFLLTHACFLFYHMTSNMTLRKLRHSTAHLPQFLRWSFEAAWVLALSYFIAYLETLAIANFPYYEFIDRDIMYKVGSLFYAIYFIVSFPMFSRIDENEEKWSLSRVAVDALGAAMLVTIILDLWRIFLGPIVPIPESRRCGQPGLAWFQVQNERV
;
A
#
# COMPACT_ATOMS: atom_id res chain seq x y z
N MET A 1 -18.74 -3.36 1.72
CA MET A 1 -17.61 -4.31 1.72
C MET A 1 -17.38 -4.84 0.31
N GLU A 2 -18.44 -5.29 -0.39
CA GLU A 2 -18.38 -5.72 -1.79
C GLU A 2 -17.80 -4.66 -2.75
N VAL A 3 -18.21 -3.39 -2.69
CA VAL A 3 -17.78 -2.37 -3.69
C VAL A 3 -16.27 -2.08 -3.70
N PHE A 4 -15.57 -2.19 -2.56
CA PHE A 4 -14.12 -1.90 -2.49
C PHE A 4 -13.24 -3.13 -2.71
N GLN A 5 -13.70 -4.31 -2.26
CA GLN A 5 -13.16 -5.56 -2.79
C GLN A 5 -13.32 -5.53 -4.31
N ASP A 6 -14.47 -5.11 -4.83
CA ASP A 6 -14.73 -5.04 -6.26
C ASP A 6 -13.92 -3.93 -6.96
N VAL A 7 -13.47 -2.84 -6.32
CA VAL A 7 -12.54 -1.85 -6.93
C VAL A 7 -11.09 -2.33 -6.88
N ALA A 8 -10.61 -2.87 -5.75
CA ALA A 8 -9.26 -3.43 -5.66
C ALA A 8 -9.13 -4.70 -6.53
N VAL A 9 -10.16 -5.55 -6.52
CA VAL A 9 -10.32 -6.72 -7.40
C VAL A 9 -10.60 -6.28 -8.83
N LYS A 10 -11.28 -5.19 -9.14
CA LYS A 10 -11.37 -4.68 -10.53
C LYS A 10 -10.05 -4.08 -11.02
N ILE A 11 -9.26 -3.42 -10.18
CA ILE A 11 -7.91 -3.00 -10.55
C ILE A 11 -7.02 -4.23 -10.82
N VAL A 12 -7.22 -5.34 -10.08
CA VAL A 12 -6.56 -6.63 -10.29
C VAL A 12 -7.09 -7.38 -11.53
N LEU A 13 -8.42 -7.43 -11.74
CA LEU A 13 -9.12 -8.13 -12.83
C LEU A 13 -9.08 -7.38 -14.16
N VAL A 14 -9.04 -6.04 -14.16
CA VAL A 14 -8.82 -5.25 -15.39
C VAL A 14 -7.44 -5.55 -15.98
N GLY A 15 -6.47 -5.94 -15.14
CA GLY A 15 -5.19 -6.51 -15.60
C GLY A 15 -5.31 -7.91 -16.22
N GLU A 16 -6.37 -8.66 -15.92
CA GLU A 16 -6.58 -10.05 -16.36
C GLU A 16 -7.43 -10.16 -17.63
N VAL A 17 -8.24 -9.15 -17.97
CA VAL A 17 -9.14 -9.15 -19.15
C VAL A 17 -8.38 -9.05 -20.50
N THR A 18 -7.05 -8.86 -20.49
CA THR A 18 -6.27 -8.68 -21.74
C THR A 18 -5.34 -9.84 -22.12
N THR A 19 -5.46 -11.02 -21.50
CA THR A 19 -4.81 -12.22 -22.06
C THR A 19 -5.70 -12.85 -23.16
N PRO A 20 -5.28 -12.86 -24.45
CA PRO A 20 -6.03 -13.58 -25.47
C PRO A 20 -5.93 -15.10 -25.26
N PRO A 21 -6.96 -15.88 -25.63
CA PRO A 21 -6.93 -17.33 -25.50
C PRO A 21 -5.84 -17.96 -26.38
N ARG A 22 -5.17 -18.98 -25.83
CA ARG A 22 -4.15 -19.82 -26.48
C ARG A 22 -4.55 -20.18 -27.92
N ALA A 23 -3.68 -19.82 -28.87
CA ALA A 23 -3.79 -20.26 -30.25
C ALA A 23 -3.72 -21.80 -30.33
N LEU A 24 -4.75 -22.42 -30.91
CA LEU A 24 -4.75 -23.81 -31.35
C LEU A 24 -3.86 -23.95 -32.58
N ALA A 25 -2.96 -24.94 -32.54
CA ALA A 25 -2.00 -25.23 -33.59
C ALA A 25 -2.62 -26.02 -34.77
N ALA A 26 -2.25 -25.57 -35.98
CA ALA A 26 -1.91 -26.32 -37.20
C ALA A 26 -2.92 -27.27 -37.88
N THR A 27 -3.19 -26.99 -39.17
CA THR A 27 -3.20 -27.98 -40.28
C THR A 27 -2.91 -27.31 -41.64
N HIS A 28 -2.21 -28.04 -42.53
CA HIS A 28 -1.51 -27.67 -43.78
C HIS A 28 -2.39 -27.28 -45.02
N PRO A 29 -1.79 -26.83 -46.17
CA PRO A 29 -2.39 -26.13 -47.33
C PRO A 29 -2.71 -27.10 -48.51
N PRO A 30 -3.19 -26.72 -49.75
CA PRO A 30 -2.55 -25.80 -50.74
C PRO A 30 -3.49 -25.02 -51.71
N HIS A 31 -2.90 -24.13 -52.54
CA HIS A 31 -3.13 -23.87 -53.97
C HIS A 31 -3.13 -22.40 -54.45
N ASN A 32 -2.61 -22.28 -55.66
CA ASN A 32 -2.04 -21.17 -56.43
C ASN A 32 -3.09 -20.44 -57.30
N THR A 33 -3.01 -19.11 -57.47
CA THR A 33 -3.22 -18.40 -58.76
C THR A 33 -2.90 -16.88 -58.67
N THR A 34 -2.45 -16.36 -59.83
CA THR A 34 -1.84 -15.08 -60.20
C THR A 34 -2.81 -13.90 -60.41
N HIS A 35 -2.39 -12.63 -60.17
CA HIS A 35 -2.46 -11.47 -61.13
C HIS A 35 -2.18 -10.07 -60.49
N HIS A 36 -1.24 -9.33 -61.13
CA HIS A 36 -0.94 -7.88 -61.29
C HIS A 36 -1.22 -6.79 -60.20
N PRO A 37 -0.34 -5.75 -60.08
CA PRO A 37 -0.43 -4.70 -59.06
C PRO A 37 -1.06 -3.40 -59.60
N THR A 38 -1.96 -2.79 -58.82
CA THR A 38 -2.41 -1.41 -59.00
C THR A 38 -2.09 -0.59 -57.77
N HIS A 39 -1.25 0.42 -57.96
CA HIS A 39 -0.83 1.41 -56.98
C HIS A 39 -2.02 2.23 -56.48
N ALA A 40 -2.32 2.14 -55.17
CA ALA A 40 -3.00 3.17 -54.41
C ALA A 40 -1.97 3.78 -53.43
N PRO A 41 -1.93 5.11 -53.24
CA PRO A 41 -1.03 5.72 -52.27
C PRO A 41 -1.43 5.27 -50.85
N PRO A 42 -0.49 4.93 -49.97
CA PRO A 42 -0.83 4.50 -48.62
C PRO A 42 -1.45 5.67 -47.88
N LEU A 43 -2.69 5.48 -47.42
CA LEU A 43 -3.26 6.29 -46.35
C LEU A 43 -2.25 6.24 -45.20
N ARG A 44 -1.66 7.38 -44.82
CA ARG A 44 -0.93 7.51 -43.56
C ARG A 44 -1.90 7.23 -42.43
N LEU A 45 -1.98 5.97 -42.01
CA LEU A 45 -2.46 5.60 -40.70
C LEU A 45 -1.59 6.37 -39.69
N LEU A 46 -2.19 7.33 -39.00
CA LEU A 46 -1.68 7.82 -37.73
C LEU A 46 -1.27 6.60 -36.91
N PRO A 47 -0.10 6.60 -36.24
CA PRO A 47 0.37 5.44 -35.52
C PRO A 47 -0.74 5.03 -34.55
N ALA A 48 -1.30 3.85 -34.78
CA ALA A 48 -2.19 3.20 -33.86
C ALA A 48 -1.46 3.20 -32.52
N GLY A 49 -2.00 3.95 -31.57
CA GLY A 49 -1.54 3.94 -30.19
C GLY A 49 -1.38 2.48 -29.79
N THR A 50 -0.19 2.17 -29.30
CA THR A 50 0.30 0.87 -28.89
C THR A 50 -0.81 -0.01 -28.32
N ALA A 51 -1.33 -0.92 -29.14
CA ALA A 51 -2.21 -2.01 -28.74
C ALA A 51 -1.39 -3.12 -28.05
N ASN A 52 -0.77 -2.75 -26.95
CA ASN A 52 -0.19 -3.67 -25.98
C ASN A 52 -0.68 -3.13 -24.64
N GLY A 53 -1.54 -3.86 -23.93
CA GLY A 53 -2.30 -3.40 -22.76
C GLY A 53 -1.46 -3.05 -21.53
N ARG A 54 -0.54 -2.10 -21.67
CA ARG A 54 0.27 -1.53 -20.60
C ARG A 54 -0.19 -0.09 -20.41
N PHE A 55 -0.82 0.16 -19.27
CA PHE A 55 -1.12 1.52 -18.86
C PHE A 55 0.16 2.36 -18.77
N THR A 56 0.04 3.60 -19.21
CA THR A 56 1.05 4.65 -19.09
C THR A 56 1.11 5.18 -17.65
N GLU A 57 2.20 5.86 -17.30
CA GLU A 57 2.42 6.43 -15.96
C GLU A 57 1.28 7.36 -15.53
N LEU A 58 0.75 8.13 -16.50
CA LEU A 58 -0.36 9.05 -16.30
C LEU A 58 -1.67 8.30 -15.99
N GLU A 59 -1.94 7.19 -16.67
CA GLU A 59 -3.16 6.41 -16.44
C GLU A 59 -3.17 5.79 -15.05
N TYR A 60 -2.04 5.26 -14.57
CA TYR A 60 -1.92 4.81 -13.19
C TYR A 60 -2.10 5.95 -12.18
N LEU A 61 -1.55 7.14 -12.45
CA LEU A 61 -1.76 8.29 -11.57
C LEU A 61 -3.24 8.70 -11.53
N VAL A 62 -3.90 8.75 -12.69
CA VAL A 62 -5.33 9.09 -12.80
C VAL A 62 -6.19 8.08 -12.06
N VAL A 63 -5.91 6.78 -12.16
CA VAL A 63 -6.60 5.74 -11.38
C VAL A 63 -6.44 5.99 -9.88
N GLY A 64 -5.23 6.31 -9.42
CA GLY A 64 -4.97 6.68 -8.02
C GLY A 64 -5.80 7.90 -7.61
N LEU A 65 -5.76 8.98 -8.40
CA LEU A 65 -6.50 10.20 -8.16
C LEU A 65 -8.02 9.95 -8.10
N VAL A 66 -8.58 9.26 -9.10
CA VAL A 66 -10.02 8.94 -9.16
C VAL A 66 -10.44 8.03 -8.00
N SER A 67 -9.62 7.05 -7.63
CA SER A 67 -9.89 6.19 -6.45
C SER A 67 -9.86 6.98 -5.16
N THR A 68 -9.03 8.03 -5.09
CA THR A 68 -9.01 8.95 -3.96
C THR A 68 -10.13 9.97 -3.96
N VAL A 69 -10.76 10.31 -5.10
CA VAL A 69 -11.82 11.34 -5.15
C VAL A 69 -12.98 11.04 -4.19
N PRO A 70 -13.53 9.82 -4.08
CA PRO A 70 -14.54 9.51 -3.06
C PRO A 70 -14.01 9.64 -1.63
N ALA A 71 -12.74 9.26 -1.41
CA ALA A 71 -12.07 9.29 -0.09
C ALA A 71 -11.53 10.67 0.31
N PHE A 72 -11.37 11.59 -0.64
CA PHE A 72 -10.94 12.97 -0.42
C PHE A 72 -12.15 13.91 -0.47
N VAL A 73 -13.01 13.86 -1.48
CA VAL A 73 -14.10 14.83 -1.62
C VAL A 73 -15.13 14.70 -0.50
N ILE A 74 -15.53 13.50 -0.11
CA ILE A 74 -16.53 13.34 0.96
C ILE A 74 -15.94 13.72 2.34
N PRO A 75 -14.71 13.30 2.71
CA PRO A 75 -14.12 13.61 4.02
C PRO A 75 -13.38 14.96 4.11
N LEU A 76 -12.94 15.58 3.01
CA LEU A 76 -12.29 16.90 3.07
C LEU A 76 -13.30 18.00 3.46
N PHE A 77 -14.56 17.86 3.05
CA PHE A 77 -15.65 18.78 3.41
C PHE A 77 -16.36 18.41 4.73
N LEU A 78 -16.15 17.21 5.29
CA LEU A 78 -16.87 16.74 6.50
C LEU A 78 -15.96 16.32 7.68
N VAL A 79 -14.69 15.97 7.46
CA VAL A 79 -13.79 15.29 8.43
C VAL A 79 -12.31 15.71 8.26
N GLY A 80 -12.02 17.02 8.25
CA GLY A 80 -10.67 17.55 7.96
C GLY A 80 -9.55 17.04 8.89
N LYS A 81 -9.85 16.75 10.16
CA LYS A 81 -8.85 16.27 11.14
C LYS A 81 -8.34 14.86 10.82
N ALA A 82 -9.26 13.93 10.52
CA ALA A 82 -8.90 12.56 10.18
C ALA A 82 -7.99 12.52 8.94
N ASN A 83 -8.30 13.35 7.94
CA ASN A 83 -7.49 13.47 6.73
C ASN A 83 -6.09 14.00 7.02
N ILE A 84 -5.97 15.05 7.83
CA ILE A 84 -4.66 15.60 8.21
C ILE A 84 -3.82 14.57 8.97
N TRP A 85 -4.43 13.80 9.86
CA TRP A 85 -3.70 12.76 10.57
C TRP A 85 -3.20 11.66 9.61
N ILE A 86 -4.09 11.16 8.75
CA ILE A 86 -3.76 10.06 7.84
C ILE A 86 -2.80 10.49 6.73
N ILE A 87 -2.92 11.72 6.20
CA ILE A 87 -1.99 12.18 5.15
C ILE A 87 -0.56 12.26 5.69
N ILE A 88 -0.39 12.74 6.93
CA ILE A 88 0.93 12.82 7.58
C ILE A 88 1.46 11.41 7.86
N PHE A 89 0.66 10.56 8.50
CA PHE A 89 1.08 9.20 8.84
C PHE A 89 1.39 8.36 7.60
N SER A 90 0.53 8.43 6.58
CA SER A 90 0.72 7.77 5.29
C SER A 90 1.95 8.30 4.54
N TYR A 91 2.23 9.61 4.62
CA TYR A 91 3.41 10.21 3.99
C TYR A 91 4.70 9.66 4.59
N VAL A 92 4.79 9.61 5.92
CA VAL A 92 5.93 9.00 6.61
C VAL A 92 6.04 7.52 6.22
N GLY A 93 4.94 6.78 6.25
CA GLY A 93 4.96 5.36 5.93
C GLY A 93 5.32 5.02 4.49
N ASN A 94 4.91 5.84 3.53
CA ASN A 94 5.24 5.62 2.13
C ASN A 94 6.64 6.09 1.78
N TYR A 95 7.15 7.19 2.34
CA TYR A 95 8.38 7.80 1.85
C TYR A 95 9.59 7.69 2.78
N PHE A 96 9.37 7.54 4.10
CA PHE A 96 10.47 7.38 5.07
C PHE A 96 10.70 5.92 5.44
N TRP A 97 9.65 5.09 5.44
CA TRP A 97 9.75 3.68 5.82
C TRP A 97 10.05 2.74 4.66
N THR A 98 10.36 3.27 3.47
CA THR A 98 10.71 2.50 2.27
C THR A 98 11.84 1.51 2.51
N HIS A 99 12.83 1.86 3.34
CA HIS A 99 13.91 0.96 3.71
C HIS A 99 13.37 -0.33 4.36
N TYR A 100 12.39 -0.24 5.25
CA TYR A 100 11.80 -1.44 5.86
C TYR A 100 11.03 -2.27 4.84
N PHE A 101 10.28 -1.64 3.93
CA PHE A 101 9.57 -2.36 2.88
C PHE A 101 10.52 -3.05 1.88
N PHE A 102 11.52 -2.35 1.38
CA PHE A 102 12.36 -2.86 0.29
C PHE A 102 13.53 -3.71 0.78
N THR A 103 14.05 -3.40 1.96
CA THR A 103 15.24 -4.06 2.51
C THR A 103 14.81 -5.11 3.53
N VAL A 104 13.99 -4.77 4.53
CA VAL A 104 13.60 -5.74 5.56
C VAL A 104 12.62 -6.78 5.01
N LEU A 105 11.60 -6.35 4.26
CA LEU A 105 10.56 -7.25 3.70
C LEU A 105 10.88 -7.78 2.29
N GLY A 106 11.75 -7.12 1.54
CA GLY A 106 12.10 -7.53 0.17
C GLY A 106 10.98 -7.32 -0.86
N ALA A 107 10.16 -6.30 -0.67
CA ALA A 107 9.15 -5.89 -1.62
C ALA A 107 9.70 -5.00 -2.75
N SER A 108 9.03 -4.94 -3.90
CA SER A 108 9.31 -3.93 -4.93
C SER A 108 8.13 -3.67 -5.88
N TYR A 109 8.06 -2.46 -6.45
CA TYR A 109 7.06 -2.05 -7.42
C TYR A 109 7.60 -2.07 -8.85
N THR A 110 6.95 -2.79 -9.77
CA THR A 110 7.46 -3.01 -11.14
C THR A 110 6.72 -2.25 -12.25
N PHE A 111 5.57 -1.62 -11.97
CA PHE A 111 4.81 -0.86 -12.99
C PHE A 111 5.40 0.53 -13.29
N PRO A 112 5.22 1.07 -14.51
CA PRO A 112 5.67 2.43 -14.84
C PRO A 112 4.89 3.47 -14.04
N SER A 113 5.59 4.39 -13.38
CA SER A 113 4.98 5.44 -12.55
C SER A 113 5.98 6.53 -12.20
N TRP A 114 5.46 7.72 -11.89
CA TRP A 114 6.23 8.76 -11.21
C TRP A 114 6.49 8.36 -9.77
N ARG A 115 7.76 8.34 -9.38
CA ARG A 115 8.21 7.78 -8.11
C ARG A 115 8.94 8.81 -7.26
N MET A 116 8.81 8.68 -5.95
CA MET A 116 9.66 9.33 -4.95
C MET A 116 10.17 8.24 -4.00
N ASN A 117 11.48 8.15 -3.81
CA ASN A 117 12.12 7.08 -3.03
C ASN A 117 11.69 5.66 -3.48
N ASN A 118 11.63 5.44 -4.80
CA ASN A 118 11.14 4.23 -5.46
C ASN A 118 9.66 3.87 -5.23
N VAL A 119 8.89 4.71 -4.54
CA VAL A 119 7.45 4.53 -4.33
C VAL A 119 6.64 5.32 -5.34
N PRO A 120 5.72 4.69 -6.09
CA PRO A 120 4.78 5.36 -6.99
C PRO A 120 3.87 6.35 -6.25
N HIS A 121 3.66 7.56 -6.79
CA HIS A 121 2.72 8.52 -6.17
C HIS A 121 1.28 7.98 -6.14
N THR A 122 0.90 7.17 -7.13
CA THR A 122 -0.38 6.45 -7.17
C THR A 122 -0.61 5.60 -5.92
N THR A 123 0.42 4.90 -5.44
CA THR A 123 0.27 4.02 -4.28
C THR A 123 0.12 4.82 -3.00
N PHE A 124 0.82 5.96 -2.85
CA PHE A 124 0.58 6.86 -1.73
C PHE A 124 -0.88 7.34 -1.66
N LEU A 125 -1.44 7.74 -2.79
CA LEU A 125 -2.84 8.17 -2.90
C LEU A 125 -3.79 7.03 -2.50
N LEU A 126 -3.60 5.84 -3.06
CA LEU A 126 -4.41 4.67 -2.71
C LEU A 126 -4.27 4.30 -1.23
N THR A 127 -3.05 4.31 -0.69
CA THR A 127 -2.77 4.04 0.73
C THR A 127 -3.48 5.03 1.63
N HIS A 128 -3.56 6.31 1.27
CA HIS A 128 -4.33 7.29 2.03
C HIS A 128 -5.81 6.89 2.15
N ALA A 129 -6.44 6.48 1.04
CA ALA A 129 -7.83 6.02 1.04
C ALA A 129 -8.02 4.74 1.88
N CYS A 130 -7.14 3.75 1.71
CA CYS A 130 -7.17 2.51 2.49
C CYS A 130 -6.98 2.78 3.99
N PHE A 131 -5.99 3.61 4.35
CA PHE A 131 -5.69 3.92 5.74
C PHE A 131 -6.83 4.67 6.40
N LEU A 132 -7.45 5.65 5.72
CA LEU A 132 -8.66 6.30 6.24
C LEU A 132 -9.75 5.27 6.57
N PHE A 133 -10.01 4.34 5.64
CA PHE A 133 -11.02 3.30 5.84
C PHE A 133 -10.69 2.38 7.03
N TYR A 134 -9.45 1.92 7.15
CA TYR A 134 -9.02 1.05 8.25
C TYR A 134 -9.13 1.75 9.61
N HIS A 135 -8.71 3.00 9.68
CA HIS A 135 -8.73 3.76 10.92
C HIS A 135 -10.16 4.16 11.33
N MET A 136 -11.03 4.51 10.38
CA MET A 136 -12.46 4.71 10.65
C MET A 136 -13.13 3.43 11.15
N THR A 137 -12.89 2.30 10.47
CA THR A 137 -13.41 0.99 10.88
C THR A 137 -12.92 0.62 12.28
N SER A 138 -11.63 0.81 12.54
CA SER A 138 -11.04 0.58 13.86
C SER A 138 -11.71 1.41 14.94
N ASN A 139 -11.86 2.73 14.75
CA ASN A 139 -12.57 3.61 15.69
C ASN A 139 -14.00 3.13 15.97
N MET A 140 -14.77 2.78 14.93
CA MET A 140 -16.13 2.28 15.11
C MET A 140 -16.17 0.99 15.94
N THR A 141 -15.25 0.05 15.69
CA THR A 141 -15.20 -1.21 16.45
C THR A 141 -14.71 -1.01 17.88
N LEU A 142 -13.70 -0.15 18.10
CA LEU A 142 -13.20 0.20 19.43
C LEU A 142 -14.26 0.91 20.27
N ARG A 143 -15.03 1.84 19.69
CA ARG A 143 -16.18 2.47 20.38
C ARG A 143 -17.21 1.45 20.81
N LYS A 144 -17.58 0.53 19.92
CA LYS A 144 -18.52 -0.56 20.25
C LYS A 144 -17.99 -1.47 21.34
N LEU A 145 -16.70 -1.82 21.29
CA LEU A 145 -16.04 -2.66 22.29
C LEU A 145 -15.97 -1.97 23.66
N ARG A 146 -15.59 -0.69 23.70
CA ARG A 146 -15.57 0.12 24.93
C ARG A 146 -16.95 0.21 25.55
N HIS A 147 -17.97 0.44 24.75
CA HIS A 147 -19.35 0.46 25.21
C HIS A 147 -19.80 -0.90 25.75
N SER A 148 -19.50 -2.01 25.06
CA SER A 148 -19.91 -3.35 25.50
C SER A 148 -19.17 -3.83 26.75
N THR A 149 -17.92 -3.40 26.94
CA THR A 149 -17.08 -3.78 28.09
C THR A 149 -17.08 -2.76 29.24
N ALA A 150 -17.85 -1.67 29.13
CA ALA A 150 -17.89 -0.59 30.12
C ALA A 150 -18.22 -1.05 31.56
N HIS A 151 -18.98 -2.13 31.69
CA HIS A 151 -19.39 -2.71 32.98
C HIS A 151 -18.29 -3.56 33.66
N LEU A 152 -17.26 -3.97 32.92
CA LEU A 152 -16.19 -4.85 33.42
C LEU A 152 -15.18 -4.08 34.28
N PRO A 153 -14.35 -4.74 35.11
CA PRO A 153 -13.22 -4.08 35.79
C PRO A 153 -12.18 -3.56 34.79
N GLN A 154 -11.46 -2.50 35.18
CA GLN A 154 -10.53 -1.77 34.31
C GLN A 154 -9.49 -2.67 33.62
N PHE A 155 -8.93 -3.63 34.35
CA PHE A 155 -7.95 -4.58 33.80
C PHE A 155 -8.51 -5.36 32.61
N LEU A 156 -9.73 -5.90 32.73
CA LEU A 156 -10.36 -6.65 31.64
C LEU A 156 -10.66 -5.76 30.43
N ARG A 157 -11.08 -4.51 30.65
CA ARG A 157 -11.27 -3.54 29.54
C ARG A 157 -9.99 -3.33 28.75
N TRP A 158 -8.87 -3.07 29.44
CA TRP A 158 -7.56 -2.93 28.81
C TRP A 158 -7.15 -4.20 28.06
N SER A 159 -7.37 -5.39 28.65
CA SER A 159 -7.08 -6.66 27.98
C SER A 159 -7.92 -6.86 26.72
N PHE A 160 -9.22 -6.58 26.76
CA PHE A 160 -10.10 -6.67 25.58
C PHE A 160 -9.72 -5.66 24.51
N GLU A 161 -9.45 -4.40 24.88
CA GLU A 161 -8.99 -3.38 23.92
C GLU A 161 -7.65 -3.77 23.29
N ALA A 162 -6.66 -4.19 24.08
CA ALA A 162 -5.36 -4.62 23.58
C ALA A 162 -5.49 -5.85 22.65
N ALA A 163 -6.24 -6.87 23.07
CA ALA A 163 -6.47 -8.06 22.25
C ALA A 163 -7.18 -7.72 20.94
N TRP A 164 -8.15 -6.80 20.98
CA TRP A 164 -8.88 -6.36 19.79
C TRP A 164 -7.99 -5.57 18.83
N VAL A 165 -7.18 -4.63 19.35
CA VAL A 165 -6.20 -3.90 18.52
C VAL A 165 -5.24 -4.88 17.87
N LEU A 166 -4.63 -5.79 18.63
CA LEU A 166 -3.70 -6.79 18.09
C LEU A 166 -4.35 -7.66 17.00
N ALA A 167 -5.55 -8.16 17.25
CA ALA A 167 -6.28 -9.00 16.30
C ALA A 167 -6.66 -8.24 15.03
N LEU A 168 -7.24 -7.05 15.17
CA LEU A 168 -7.67 -6.24 14.04
C LEU A 168 -6.48 -5.74 13.21
N SER A 169 -5.41 -5.30 13.87
CA SER A 169 -4.17 -4.87 13.21
C SER A 169 -3.54 -5.98 12.38
N TYR A 170 -3.41 -7.18 12.95
CA TYR A 170 -2.88 -8.33 12.21
C TYR A 170 -3.81 -8.73 11.06
N PHE A 171 -5.11 -8.76 11.29
CA PHE A 171 -6.10 -9.09 10.25
C PHE A 171 -6.03 -8.14 9.06
N ILE A 172 -6.03 -6.82 9.29
CA ILE A 172 -5.91 -5.82 8.22
C ILE A 172 -4.56 -5.92 7.51
N ALA A 173 -3.46 -6.06 8.25
CA ALA A 173 -2.13 -6.21 7.64
C ALA A 173 -2.03 -7.48 6.77
N TYR A 174 -2.65 -8.57 7.19
CA TYR A 174 -2.72 -9.80 6.42
C TYR A 174 -3.56 -9.63 5.15
N LEU A 175 -4.74 -9.00 5.21
CA LEU A 175 -5.56 -8.71 4.04
C LEU A 175 -4.83 -7.80 3.03
N GLU A 176 -4.12 -6.79 3.51
CA GLU A 176 -3.28 -5.94 2.65
C GLU A 176 -2.16 -6.75 2.00
N THR A 177 -1.50 -7.62 2.76
CA THR A 177 -0.44 -8.49 2.23
C THR A 177 -0.99 -9.41 1.13
N LEU A 178 -2.18 -9.99 1.35
CA LEU A 178 -2.88 -10.79 0.34
C LEU A 178 -3.26 -9.97 -0.89
N ALA A 179 -3.78 -8.76 -0.71
CA ALA A 179 -4.17 -7.90 -1.83
C ALA A 179 -2.94 -7.51 -2.67
N ILE A 180 -1.85 -7.14 -2.01
CA ILE A 180 -0.59 -6.74 -2.66
C ILE A 180 0.08 -7.93 -3.35
N ALA A 181 0.11 -9.11 -2.73
CA ALA A 181 0.75 -10.29 -3.30
C ALA A 181 0.05 -10.83 -4.57
N ASN A 182 -1.23 -10.50 -4.74
CA ASN A 182 -2.01 -10.80 -5.94
C ASN A 182 -1.95 -9.68 -6.99
N PHE A 183 -1.29 -8.55 -6.69
CA PHE A 183 -1.12 -7.48 -7.67
C PHE A 183 0.04 -7.80 -8.62
N PRO A 184 -0.18 -7.89 -9.95
CA PRO A 184 0.83 -8.37 -10.90
C PRO A 184 2.07 -7.47 -11.02
N TYR A 185 1.99 -6.23 -10.52
CA TYR A 185 3.10 -5.28 -10.56
C TYR A 185 3.75 -5.02 -9.20
N TYR A 186 3.59 -5.95 -8.26
CA TYR A 186 4.25 -5.95 -6.97
C TYR A 186 4.93 -7.28 -6.73
N GLU A 187 6.24 -7.25 -6.50
CA GLU A 187 7.04 -8.46 -6.33
C GLU A 187 7.53 -8.61 -4.89
N PHE A 188 7.40 -9.84 -4.37
CA PHE A 188 8.01 -10.29 -3.12
C PHE A 188 9.08 -11.33 -3.44
N ILE A 189 10.22 -11.27 -2.74
CA ILE A 189 11.27 -12.29 -2.83
C ILE A 189 10.74 -13.66 -2.34
N ASP A 190 10.05 -13.66 -1.20
CA ASP A 190 9.42 -14.87 -0.62
C ASP A 190 8.01 -14.53 -0.12
N ARG A 191 7.00 -15.08 -0.79
CA ARG A 191 5.59 -14.83 -0.46
C ARG A 191 5.15 -15.52 0.83
N ASP A 192 5.68 -16.70 1.12
CA ASP A 192 5.26 -17.50 2.29
C ASP A 192 5.75 -16.85 3.59
N ILE A 193 6.99 -16.35 3.59
CA ILE A 193 7.53 -15.59 4.72
C ILE A 193 6.82 -14.24 4.83
N MET A 194 6.50 -13.60 3.71
CA MET A 194 5.76 -12.33 3.72
C MET A 194 4.36 -12.49 4.36
N TYR A 195 3.63 -13.57 4.07
CA TYR A 195 2.31 -13.82 4.69
C TYR A 195 2.36 -14.08 6.19
N LYS A 196 3.42 -14.72 6.68
CA LYS A 196 3.55 -15.09 8.10
C LYS A 196 4.20 -13.98 8.93
N VAL A 197 5.40 -13.58 8.52
CA VAL A 197 6.25 -12.65 9.26
C VAL A 197 6.09 -11.23 8.74
N GLY A 198 5.98 -11.06 7.42
CA GLY A 198 5.78 -9.74 6.82
C GLY A 198 4.47 -9.08 7.23
N SER A 199 3.38 -9.84 7.31
CA SER A 199 2.09 -9.34 7.83
C SER A 199 2.18 -8.94 9.31
N LEU A 200 2.95 -9.66 10.14
CA LEU A 200 3.20 -9.26 11.54
C LEU A 200 4.02 -7.98 11.62
N PHE A 201 5.07 -7.85 10.81
CA PHE A 201 5.88 -6.64 10.73
C PHE A 201 5.03 -5.44 10.27
N TYR A 202 4.16 -5.62 9.28
CA TYR A 202 3.27 -4.57 8.81
C TYR A 202 2.18 -4.23 9.83
N ALA A 203 1.70 -5.21 10.61
CA ALA A 203 0.73 -4.99 11.68
C ALA A 203 1.21 -3.98 12.74
N ILE A 204 2.52 -3.81 12.94
CA ILE A 204 3.10 -2.80 13.85
C ILE A 204 2.55 -1.40 13.56
N TYR A 205 2.29 -1.09 12.30
CA TYR A 205 1.78 0.21 11.87
C TYR A 205 0.44 0.45 12.54
N PHE A 206 -0.44 -0.55 12.43
CA PHE A 206 -1.81 -0.49 12.94
C PHE A 206 -1.90 -0.68 14.46
N ILE A 207 -1.00 -1.46 15.06
CA ILE A 207 -0.96 -1.66 16.52
C ILE A 207 -0.80 -0.32 17.23
N VAL A 208 0.02 0.58 16.67
CA VAL A 208 0.22 1.93 17.20
C VAL A 208 -0.83 2.89 16.67
N SER A 209 -1.08 2.88 15.36
CA SER A 209 -1.88 3.92 14.71
C SER A 209 -3.35 3.89 15.11
N PHE A 210 -3.95 2.70 15.30
CA PHE A 210 -5.36 2.57 15.70
C PHE A 210 -5.68 3.23 17.03
N PRO A 211 -5.02 2.88 18.16
CA PRO A 211 -5.31 3.54 19.42
C PRO A 211 -4.93 5.03 19.38
N MET A 212 -3.84 5.39 18.70
CA MET A 212 -3.40 6.79 18.59
C MET A 212 -4.46 7.65 17.88
N PHE A 213 -4.94 7.18 16.73
CA PHE A 213 -5.94 7.85 15.90
C PHE A 213 -7.32 7.91 16.57
N SER A 214 -7.69 6.91 17.37
CA SER A 214 -8.98 6.92 18.08
C SER A 214 -9.14 8.19 18.93
N ARG A 215 -8.08 8.65 19.59
CA ARG A 215 -8.12 9.80 20.53
C ARG A 215 -8.54 11.13 19.92
N ILE A 216 -8.48 11.30 18.60
CA ILE A 216 -8.80 12.56 17.92
C ILE A 216 -10.26 12.98 18.14
N ASP A 217 -11.17 12.01 18.31
CA ASP A 217 -12.62 12.22 18.28
C ASP A 217 -13.37 11.55 19.45
N GLU A 218 -12.67 11.16 20.53
CA GLU A 218 -13.30 10.50 21.68
C GLU A 218 -13.67 11.46 22.80
N ASN A 219 -12.99 12.59 22.91
CA ASN A 219 -13.19 13.55 24.00
C ASN A 219 -13.99 14.76 23.51
N GLU A 220 -14.74 15.40 24.41
CA GLU A 220 -15.45 16.66 24.15
C GLU A 220 -14.48 17.82 23.80
N GLU A 221 -13.20 17.65 24.11
CA GLU A 221 -12.13 18.60 23.77
C GLU A 221 -11.95 18.73 22.25
N LYS A 222 -12.08 19.94 21.72
CA LYS A 222 -11.83 20.21 20.30
C LYS A 222 -10.34 20.28 20.02
N TRP A 223 -9.79 19.22 19.40
CA TRP A 223 -8.39 19.23 18.93
C TRP A 223 -8.17 20.27 17.81
N SER A 224 -7.11 21.06 17.90
CA SER A 224 -6.64 21.92 16.80
C SER A 224 -5.97 21.10 15.70
N LEU A 225 -5.90 21.63 14.47
CA LEU A 225 -5.20 20.96 13.36
C LEU A 225 -3.71 20.74 13.65
N SER A 226 -3.07 21.68 14.35
CA SER A 226 -1.67 21.55 14.75
C SER A 226 -1.44 20.39 15.73
N ARG A 227 -2.34 20.23 16.72
CA ARG A 227 -2.28 19.09 17.65
C ARG A 227 -2.45 17.77 16.93
N VAL A 228 -3.38 17.69 15.98
CA VAL A 228 -3.59 16.49 15.15
C VAL A 228 -2.32 16.16 14.35
N ALA A 229 -1.67 17.16 13.76
CA ALA A 229 -0.44 16.98 13.00
C ALA A 229 0.73 16.49 13.89
N VAL A 230 0.93 17.10 15.06
CA VAL A 230 1.95 16.67 16.03
C VAL A 230 1.68 15.24 16.51
N ASP A 231 0.42 14.90 16.77
CA ASP A 231 0.04 13.56 17.21
C ASP A 231 0.32 12.50 16.13
N ALA A 232 0.03 12.80 14.87
CA ALA A 232 0.34 11.92 13.74
C ALA A 232 1.84 11.69 13.59
N LEU A 233 2.65 12.74 13.73
CA LEU A 233 4.11 12.65 13.73
C LEU A 233 4.63 11.82 14.90
N GLY A 234 4.05 11.99 16.10
CA GLY A 234 4.38 11.20 17.29
C GLY A 234 4.07 9.71 17.10
N ALA A 235 2.90 9.39 16.54
CA ALA A 235 2.53 8.01 16.20
C ALA A 235 3.50 7.41 15.17
N ALA A 236 3.86 8.18 14.13
CA ALA A 236 4.82 7.74 13.13
C ALA A 236 6.22 7.50 13.74
N MET A 237 6.67 8.37 14.63
CA MET A 237 7.96 8.17 15.32
C MET A 237 7.94 6.91 16.19
N LEU A 238 6.85 6.65 16.91
CA LEU A 238 6.72 5.44 17.73
C LEU A 238 6.75 4.17 16.87
N VAL A 239 6.04 4.15 15.74
CA VAL A 239 6.15 3.04 14.77
C VAL A 239 7.59 2.90 14.31
N THR A 240 8.24 3.99 13.90
CA THR A 240 9.64 3.97 13.44
C THR A 240 10.57 3.32 14.47
N ILE A 241 10.43 3.67 15.75
CA ILE A 241 11.23 3.07 16.83
C ILE A 241 10.99 1.55 16.89
N ILE A 242 9.75 1.08 16.84
CA ILE A 242 9.44 -0.35 16.91
C ILE A 242 9.98 -1.10 15.69
N LEU A 243 9.85 -0.52 14.49
CA LEU A 243 10.42 -1.08 13.26
C LEU A 243 11.96 -1.14 13.32
N ASP A 244 12.60 -0.13 13.90
CA ASP A 244 14.04 -0.10 14.12
C ASP A 244 14.49 -1.18 15.12
N LEU A 245 13.76 -1.37 16.22
CA LEU A 245 14.02 -2.45 17.17
C LEU A 245 13.94 -3.80 16.47
N TRP A 246 12.91 -4.03 15.65
CA TRP A 246 12.82 -5.25 14.84
C TRP A 246 14.04 -5.39 13.91
N ARG A 247 14.39 -4.33 13.16
CA ARG A 247 15.54 -4.36 12.25
C ARG A 247 16.84 -4.70 12.99
N ILE A 248 17.08 -4.12 14.16
CA ILE A 248 18.33 -4.29 14.92
C ILE A 248 18.42 -5.67 15.56
N PHE A 249 17.32 -6.17 16.15
CA PHE A 249 17.34 -7.42 16.91
C PHE A 249 17.04 -8.67 16.07
N LEU A 250 16.18 -8.55 15.06
CA LEU A 250 15.72 -9.68 14.24
C LEU A 250 16.28 -9.63 12.81
N GLY A 251 16.52 -8.43 12.27
CA GLY A 251 17.06 -8.26 10.93
C GLY A 251 16.03 -8.46 9.80
N PRO A 252 16.50 -8.52 8.54
CA PRO A 252 15.67 -8.80 7.38
C PRO A 252 15.03 -10.19 7.42
N ILE A 253 13.80 -10.30 6.92
CA ILE A 253 13.08 -11.58 6.87
C ILE A 253 13.44 -12.41 5.62
N VAL A 254 14.15 -11.82 4.66
CA VAL A 254 14.55 -12.45 3.40
C VAL A 254 16.05 -12.26 3.15
N PRO A 255 16.71 -13.21 2.45
CA PRO A 255 18.11 -13.06 2.09
C PRO A 255 18.29 -11.95 1.06
N ILE A 256 18.85 -10.82 1.49
CA ILE A 256 19.12 -9.68 0.62
C ILE A 256 20.48 -9.88 -0.08
N PRO A 257 20.59 -9.67 -1.41
CA PRO A 257 21.86 -9.64 -2.12
C PRO A 257 22.84 -8.66 -1.48
N GLU A 258 24.15 -8.97 -1.47
CA GLU A 258 25.18 -8.16 -0.79
C GLU A 258 25.20 -6.69 -1.23
N SER A 259 24.84 -6.40 -2.49
CA SER A 259 24.74 -5.04 -3.04
C SER A 259 23.63 -4.18 -2.42
N ARG A 260 22.65 -4.80 -1.74
CA ARG A 260 21.53 -4.13 -1.04
C ARG A 260 21.62 -4.29 0.48
N ARG A 261 22.69 -4.89 1.02
CA ARG A 261 22.90 -4.97 2.47
C ARG A 261 23.42 -3.62 2.97
N CYS A 262 22.73 -3.02 3.94
CA CYS A 262 23.28 -1.89 4.69
C CYS A 262 24.57 -2.36 5.40
N GLY A 263 25.72 -1.85 4.96
CA GLY A 263 27.04 -2.30 5.40
C GLY A 263 27.47 -1.84 6.79
N GLN A 264 26.62 -1.15 7.56
CA GLN A 264 26.96 -0.63 8.88
C GLN A 264 25.76 -0.71 9.84
N PRO A 265 25.95 -1.09 11.12
CA PRO A 265 24.94 -0.91 12.16
C PRO A 265 24.71 0.60 12.39
N GLY A 266 23.50 1.08 12.07
CA GLY A 266 23.12 2.49 12.19
C GLY A 266 21.68 2.75 11.74
N LEU A 267 21.21 3.98 11.90
CA LEU A 267 19.90 4.43 11.38
C LEU A 267 19.91 4.35 9.84
N ALA A 268 18.85 3.82 9.23
CA ALA A 268 18.78 3.54 7.78
C ALA A 268 19.10 4.75 6.86
N TRP A 269 18.93 5.98 7.36
CA TRP A 269 19.18 7.23 6.63
C TRP A 269 20.60 7.80 6.82
N PHE A 270 21.41 7.26 7.73
CA PHE A 270 22.82 7.62 7.86
C PHE A 270 23.68 6.67 7.02
N GLN A 271 23.73 6.93 5.71
CA GLN A 271 24.74 6.33 4.85
C GLN A 271 26.04 7.12 5.04
N VAL A 272 26.97 6.62 5.85
CA VAL A 272 28.36 7.11 5.81
C VAL A 272 28.94 6.60 4.49
N GLN A 273 29.04 7.48 3.50
CA GLN A 273 29.86 7.21 2.33
C GLN A 273 31.30 7.11 2.80
N ASN A 274 31.80 5.89 2.96
CA ASN A 274 33.24 5.66 2.97
C ASN A 274 33.73 5.88 1.53
N GLU A 275 33.98 7.14 1.18
CA GLU A 275 34.90 7.49 0.10
C GLU A 275 36.28 6.98 0.52
N ARG A 276 36.62 5.77 0.09
CA ARG A 276 38.00 5.28 0.19
C ARG A 276 38.83 6.00 -0.87
N VAL A 277 39.65 6.92 -0.39
CA VAL A 277 40.94 7.33 -0.97
C VAL A 277 41.82 6.10 -1.19
#